data_AF-A0A8H6XQZ8-F1
#
_entry.id   AF-A0A8H6XQZ8-F1
#
_cell.length_a   1.000
_cell.length_b   1.000
_cell.length_c   1.000
_cell.angle_alpha   90.00
_cell.angle_beta   90.00
_cell.angle_gamma   90.00
#
_symmetry.space_group_name_H-M   'P 1'
#
loop_
_entity.id
_entity.type
_entity.pdbx_description
1 polymer ?
#
loop_
_entity_poly.entity_id
_entity_poly.type
_entity_poly.pdbx_seq_one_letter_code
_entity_poly.pdbx_strand_id
1 'polypeptide(L)'
;MVTDAPFVSQAAAISLCFVAILYGMHLIVFPAAVYVLFRKQLTRGVLVMLAAVLFMFITSTILIATLFSATILDGTIVGIYFNRGVRARILMWPRNMNLIIADAIVVWRMIVLYQNKIVRAGILFLLFSFSALALFNSIGEPADGPFERALILSTVASFLSFGTNLIATLAISWKAWRYRQRNPQLWRGTQSSHAVNSAFMLLIETGILYLSWQLLVAVITHVSSHCDGSTQSCVSVQFASNAIGESTAIVAALYPTSTLVIVALKKSIADKCGPLPSANAGSSYLVSSPRSPRSNGGQIEGKIIAIQVPHDDDGWKSASQGGVSVNSQKTGYF
;
A
#
# COMPACT_ATOMS: atom_id res chain seq x y z
N MET A 1 -46.06 11.96 -1.31
CA MET A 1 -44.62 12.30 -1.45
C MET A 1 -44.04 13.08 -0.26
N VAL A 2 -44.68 13.12 0.92
CA VAL A 2 -44.16 13.85 2.12
C VAL A 2 -43.67 12.91 3.23
N THR A 3 -43.83 11.59 3.08
CA THR A 3 -43.57 10.61 4.15
C THR A 3 -42.15 10.05 4.21
N ASP A 4 -41.28 10.30 3.22
CA ASP A 4 -39.98 9.62 3.12
C ASP A 4 -38.79 10.44 3.67
N ALA A 5 -39.01 11.73 3.98
CA ALA A 5 -38.00 12.62 4.54
C ALA A 5 -37.32 12.12 5.83
N PRO A 6 -38.04 11.57 6.85
CA PRO A 6 -37.38 11.12 8.08
C PRO A 6 -36.45 9.92 7.83
N PHE A 7 -36.79 9.01 6.92
CA PHE A 7 -36.00 7.81 6.66
C PHE A 7 -34.64 8.14 6.03
N VAL A 8 -34.62 9.05 5.05
CA VAL A 8 -33.38 9.49 4.38
C VAL A 8 -32.42 10.17 5.37
N SER A 9 -32.93 10.96 6.31
CA SER A 9 -32.11 11.63 7.32
C SER A 9 -31.44 10.64 8.28
N GLN A 10 -32.16 9.60 8.71
CA GLN A 10 -31.62 8.56 9.60
C GLN A 10 -30.53 7.74 8.91
N ALA A 11 -30.75 7.36 7.65
CA ALA A 11 -29.77 6.67 6.83
C ALA A 11 -28.47 7.49 6.71
N ALA A 12 -28.55 8.76 6.33
CA ALA A 12 -27.38 9.64 6.24
C ALA A 12 -26.62 9.75 7.57
N ALA A 13 -27.33 9.84 8.70
CA ALA A 13 -26.71 9.87 10.02
C ALA A 13 -25.97 8.57 10.36
N ILE A 14 -26.54 7.40 10.03
CA ILE A 14 -25.88 6.11 10.25
C ILE A 14 -24.62 5.99 9.39
N SER A 15 -24.67 6.39 8.11
CA SER A 15 -23.49 6.45 7.24
C SER A 15 -22.40 7.32 7.86
N LEU A 16 -22.76 8.53 8.27
CA LEU A 16 -21.85 9.48 8.89
C LEU A 16 -21.21 8.91 10.15
N CYS A 17 -21.97 8.25 11.02
CA CYS A 17 -21.44 7.57 12.22
C CYS A 17 -20.40 6.51 11.85
N PHE A 18 -20.69 5.66 10.85
CA PHE A 18 -19.77 4.63 10.40
C PHE A 18 -18.46 5.23 9.84
N VAL A 19 -18.58 6.23 8.97
CA VAL A 19 -17.43 6.94 8.39
C VAL A 19 -16.64 7.70 9.46
N ALA A 20 -17.31 8.30 10.45
CA ALA A 20 -16.67 9.00 11.56
C ALA A 20 -15.87 8.05 12.48
N ILE A 21 -16.36 6.83 12.72
CA ILE A 21 -15.62 5.80 13.47
C ILE A 21 -14.31 5.45 12.74
N LEU A 22 -14.39 5.19 11.44
CA LEU A 22 -13.20 4.91 10.62
C LEU A 22 -12.25 6.10 10.57
N TYR A 23 -12.79 7.32 10.49
CA TYR A 23 -11.98 8.54 10.56
C TYR A 23 -11.27 8.67 11.91
N GLY A 24 -11.95 8.34 13.02
CA GLY A 24 -11.36 8.30 14.35
C GLY A 24 -10.19 7.31 14.45
N MET A 25 -10.32 6.13 13.84
CA MET A 25 -9.20 5.19 13.72
C MET A 25 -8.04 5.80 12.93
N HIS A 26 -8.33 6.50 11.83
CA HIS A 26 -7.32 7.16 11.01
C HIS A 26 -6.61 8.28 11.80
N LEU A 27 -7.35 9.04 12.61
CA LEU A 27 -6.84 10.07 13.51
C LEU A 27 -5.82 9.52 14.52
N ILE A 28 -5.99 8.28 14.98
CA ILE A 28 -5.06 7.62 15.92
C ILE A 28 -3.83 7.08 15.19
N VAL A 29 -4.01 6.44 14.04
CA VAL A 29 -2.92 5.82 13.27
C VAL A 29 -2.02 6.86 12.62
N PHE A 30 -2.57 7.99 12.15
CA PHE A 30 -1.84 9.02 11.42
C PHE A 30 -0.67 9.63 12.22
N PRO A 31 -0.83 10.13 13.46
CA PRO A 31 0.28 10.65 14.25
C PRO A 31 1.37 9.61 14.53
N ALA A 32 0.97 8.35 14.75
CA ALA A 32 1.92 7.25 14.92
C ALA A 32 2.73 7.02 13.64
N ALA A 33 2.09 7.06 12.47
CA ALA A 33 2.75 6.94 11.17
C ALA A 33 3.75 8.08 10.93
N VAL A 34 3.33 9.32 11.22
CA VAL A 34 4.16 10.52 11.10
C VAL A 34 5.37 10.45 12.04
N TYR A 35 5.14 10.10 13.31
CA TYR A 35 6.22 9.92 14.30
C TYR A 35 7.24 8.87 13.84
N VAL A 36 6.76 7.72 13.36
CA VAL A 36 7.60 6.65 12.81
C VAL A 36 8.44 7.15 11.62
N LEU A 37 7.86 7.97 10.74
CA LEU A 37 8.57 8.49 9.57
C LEU A 37 9.64 9.52 9.94
N PHE A 38 9.36 10.40 10.89
CA PHE A 38 10.34 11.37 11.40
C PHE A 38 11.51 10.72 12.15
N ARG A 39 11.27 9.58 12.81
CA ARG A 39 12.33 8.82 13.49
C ARG A 39 13.26 8.09 12.52
N LYS A 40 12.84 7.89 11.26
CA LYS A 40 13.70 7.32 10.22
C LYS A 40 14.53 8.42 9.57
N GLN A 41 15.69 8.05 9.02
CA GLN A 41 16.48 8.97 8.21
C GLN A 41 15.62 9.46 7.03
N LEU A 42 15.62 10.78 6.78
CA LEU A 42 14.86 11.46 5.73
C LEU A 42 15.43 11.13 4.35
N THR A 43 15.25 9.88 3.92
CA THR A 43 15.50 9.47 2.55
C THR A 43 14.40 10.01 1.63
N ARG A 44 14.71 10.16 0.34
CA ARG A 44 13.73 10.63 -0.67
C ARG A 44 12.43 9.80 -0.66
N GLY A 45 12.54 8.48 -0.50
CA GLY A 45 11.37 7.59 -0.43
C GLY A 45 10.52 7.81 0.84
N VAL A 46 11.15 8.06 1.98
CA VAL A 46 10.46 8.39 3.23
C VAL A 46 9.72 9.73 3.10
N LEU A 47 10.34 10.73 2.46
CA LEU A 47 9.70 12.02 2.23
C LEU A 47 8.46 11.91 1.33
N VAL A 48 8.56 11.13 0.24
CA VAL A 48 7.42 10.87 -0.66
C VAL A 48 6.29 10.15 0.08
N MET A 49 6.62 9.14 0.89
CA MET A 49 5.61 8.44 1.71
C MET A 49 4.96 9.36 2.75
N LEU A 50 5.74 10.24 3.39
CA LEU A 50 5.22 11.23 4.34
C LEU A 50 4.26 12.20 3.65
N ALA A 51 4.64 12.73 2.48
CA ALA A 51 3.79 13.62 1.70
C ALA A 51 2.49 12.93 1.29
N ALA A 52 2.54 11.66 0.84
CA ALA A 52 1.36 10.89 0.49
C ALA A 52 0.42 10.68 1.68
N VAL A 53 0.96 10.32 2.85
CA VAL A 53 0.18 10.12 4.09
C VAL A 53 -0.44 11.44 4.57
N LEU A 54 0.30 12.55 4.53
CA LEU A 54 -0.22 13.87 4.88
C LEU A 54 -1.35 14.29 3.94
N PHE A 55 -1.16 14.12 2.63
CA PHE A 55 -2.16 14.44 1.64
C PHE A 55 -3.44 13.62 1.85
N MET A 56 -3.32 12.30 2.03
CA MET A 56 -4.45 11.40 2.34
C MET A 56 -5.19 11.79 3.62
N PHE A 57 -4.48 12.29 4.64
CA PHE A 57 -5.10 12.76 5.88
C PHE A 57 -5.90 14.05 5.65
N ILE A 58 -5.33 15.00 4.91
CA ILE A 58 -6.00 16.26 4.54
C ILE A 58 -7.28 15.98 3.74
N THR A 59 -7.20 15.18 2.68
CA THR A 59 -8.36 14.80 1.86
C THR A 59 -9.42 14.05 2.65
N SER A 60 -9.03 13.13 3.54
CA SER A 60 -9.98 12.44 4.44
C SER A 60 -10.68 13.42 5.38
N THR A 61 -9.96 14.43 5.86
CA THR A 61 -10.51 15.49 6.73
C THR A 61 -11.49 16.38 5.97
N ILE A 62 -11.18 16.75 4.72
CA ILE A 62 -12.10 17.47 3.84
C ILE A 62 -13.36 16.64 3.58
N LEU A 63 -13.22 15.34 3.34
CA LEU A 63 -14.35 14.44 3.11
C LEU A 63 -15.30 14.41 4.32
N ILE A 64 -14.79 14.15 5.53
CA ILE A 64 -15.65 14.07 6.72
C ILE A 64 -16.28 15.42 7.05
N ALA A 65 -15.55 16.53 6.90
CA ALA A 65 -16.09 17.86 7.09
C ALA A 65 -17.22 18.15 6.10
N THR A 66 -17.05 17.75 4.84
CA THR A 66 -18.09 17.89 3.81
C THR A 66 -19.31 17.04 4.14
N LEU A 67 -19.14 15.76 4.50
CA LEU A 67 -20.24 14.87 4.88
C LEU A 67 -21.01 15.42 6.09
N PHE A 68 -20.29 15.85 7.13
CA PHE A 68 -20.87 16.45 8.33
C PHE A 68 -21.65 17.73 8.00
N SER A 69 -21.05 18.64 7.23
CA SER A 69 -21.72 19.87 6.80
C SER A 69 -22.99 19.56 6.01
N ALA A 70 -22.94 18.53 5.17
CA ALA A 70 -24.05 18.15 4.32
C ALA A 70 -25.20 17.53 5.12
N THR A 71 -24.92 16.65 6.09
CA THR A 71 -25.94 16.08 6.98
C THR A 71 -26.61 17.14 7.85
N ILE A 72 -25.88 18.16 8.32
CA ILE A 72 -26.45 19.25 9.13
C ILE A 72 -27.23 20.24 8.27
N LEU A 73 -26.66 20.66 7.13
CA LEU A 73 -27.24 21.69 6.27
C LEU A 73 -28.44 21.18 5.46
N ASP A 74 -28.56 19.88 5.20
CA ASP A 74 -29.75 19.30 4.55
C ASP A 74 -31.04 19.51 5.38
N GLY A 75 -30.91 19.79 6.69
CA GLY A 75 -32.02 20.24 7.54
C GLY A 75 -32.36 21.73 7.42
N THR A 76 -31.62 22.51 6.61
CA THR A 76 -31.74 23.97 6.51
C THR A 76 -32.05 24.42 5.07
N ILE A 77 -32.69 25.59 4.92
CA ILE A 77 -33.02 26.19 3.60
C ILE A 77 -31.76 26.36 2.72
N VAL A 78 -30.60 26.58 3.32
CA VAL A 78 -29.30 26.74 2.63
C VAL A 78 -28.88 25.47 1.88
N GLY A 79 -29.22 24.28 2.40
CA GLY A 79 -28.93 23.01 1.73
C GLY A 79 -29.69 22.82 0.41
N ILE A 80 -30.86 23.45 0.27
CA ILE A 80 -31.70 23.39 -0.94
C ILE A 80 -31.07 24.20 -2.08
N TYR A 81 -30.40 25.31 -1.75
CA TYR A 81 -29.73 26.17 -2.73
C TYR A 81 -28.32 25.69 -3.09
N PHE A 82 -27.73 24.81 -2.28
CA PHE A 82 -26.45 24.23 -2.60
C PHE A 82 -26.62 23.22 -3.74
N ASN A 83 -26.07 23.55 -4.91
CA ASN A 83 -26.20 22.76 -6.14
C ASN A 83 -25.78 21.30 -5.88
N ARG A 84 -26.73 20.35 -6.00
CA ARG A 84 -26.51 18.90 -5.79
C ARG A 84 -25.30 18.38 -6.59
N GLY A 85 -25.07 18.89 -7.80
CA GLY A 85 -23.93 18.52 -8.62
C GLY A 85 -22.59 19.01 -8.05
N VAL A 86 -22.54 20.23 -7.52
CA VAL A 86 -21.32 20.76 -6.85
C VAL A 86 -20.99 19.93 -5.61
N ARG A 87 -22.00 19.56 -4.82
CA ARG A 87 -21.84 18.68 -3.65
C ARG A 87 -21.29 17.32 -4.04
N ALA A 88 -21.88 16.67 -5.05
CA ALA A 88 -21.43 15.37 -5.53
C ALA A 88 -19.94 15.41 -5.95
N ARG A 89 -19.54 16.45 -6.69
CA ARG A 89 -18.15 16.65 -7.12
C ARG A 89 -17.18 16.85 -5.95
N ILE A 90 -17.56 17.67 -4.95
CA ILE A 90 -16.74 17.89 -3.75
C ILE A 90 -16.55 16.59 -2.96
N LEU A 91 -17.56 15.71 -2.93
CA LEU A 91 -17.48 14.42 -2.23
C LEU A 91 -16.72 13.34 -3.03
N MET A 92 -16.80 13.35 -4.35
CA MET A 92 -16.12 12.38 -5.21
C MET A 92 -14.61 12.62 -5.29
N TRP A 93 -14.17 13.89 -5.32
CA TRP A 93 -12.76 14.21 -5.53
C TRP A 93 -11.83 13.65 -4.42
N PRO A 94 -12.05 13.90 -3.11
CA PRO A 94 -11.20 13.34 -2.06
C PRO A 94 -11.17 11.82 -2.06
N ARG A 95 -12.32 11.18 -2.38
CA ARG A 95 -12.45 9.72 -2.47
C ARG A 95 -11.55 9.14 -3.56
N ASN A 96 -11.62 9.70 -4.76
CA ASN A 96 -10.82 9.24 -5.90
C ASN A 96 -9.33 9.49 -5.68
N MET A 97 -8.97 10.64 -5.11
CA MET A 97 -7.56 10.94 -4.79
C MET A 97 -6.97 9.96 -3.79
N ASN A 98 -7.71 9.61 -2.72
CA ASN A 98 -7.25 8.64 -1.74
C ASN A 98 -7.06 7.25 -2.35
N LEU A 99 -7.98 6.82 -3.22
CA LEU A 99 -7.85 5.54 -3.92
C LEU A 99 -6.63 5.52 -4.86
N ILE A 100 -6.44 6.57 -5.67
CA ILE A 100 -5.28 6.67 -6.57
C ILE A 100 -3.97 6.60 -5.79
N ILE A 101 -3.86 7.33 -4.68
CA ILE A 101 -2.64 7.33 -3.87
C ILE A 101 -2.45 5.99 -3.16
N ALA A 102 -3.53 5.36 -2.68
CA ALA A 102 -3.46 4.04 -2.05
C ALA A 102 -2.93 2.98 -3.02
N ASP A 103 -3.49 2.95 -4.23
CA ASP A 103 -3.08 2.03 -5.29
C ASP A 103 -1.65 2.32 -5.74
N ALA A 104 -1.26 3.59 -5.86
CA ALA A 104 0.10 3.99 -6.16
C ALA A 104 1.10 3.51 -5.11
N ILE A 105 0.76 3.57 -3.81
CA ILE A 105 1.61 3.03 -2.73
C ILE A 105 1.72 1.50 -2.82
N VAL A 106 0.65 0.79 -3.20
CA VAL A 106 0.68 -0.66 -3.41
C VAL A 106 1.58 -1.03 -4.59
N VAL A 107 1.40 -0.36 -5.72
CA VAL A 107 2.19 -0.54 -6.94
C VAL A 107 3.65 -0.22 -6.65
N TRP A 108 3.93 0.87 -5.94
CA TRP A 108 5.30 1.23 -5.54
C TRP A 108 5.97 0.12 -4.74
N ARG A 109 5.27 -0.46 -3.74
CA ARG A 109 5.79 -1.60 -2.94
C ARG A 109 6.11 -2.81 -3.82
N MET A 110 5.26 -3.11 -4.80
CA MET A 110 5.51 -4.19 -5.75
C MET A 110 6.72 -3.90 -6.64
N ILE A 111 6.85 -2.67 -7.18
CA ILE A 111 7.96 -2.26 -8.05
C ILE A 111 9.30 -2.31 -7.33
N VAL A 112 9.35 -1.93 -6.05
CA VAL A 112 10.58 -2.04 -5.23
C VAL A 112 11.03 -3.50 -5.12
N LEU A 113 10.10 -4.45 -5.12
CA LEU A 113 10.40 -5.87 -5.02
C LEU A 113 10.67 -6.53 -6.38
N TYR A 114 10.05 -6.07 -7.47
CA TYR A 114 10.14 -6.68 -8.79
C TYR A 114 11.02 -5.88 -9.76
N GLN A 115 12.09 -6.51 -10.25
CA GLN A 115 12.98 -5.93 -11.26
C GLN A 115 12.58 -6.27 -12.71
N ASN A 116 11.60 -7.16 -12.92
CA ASN A 116 11.17 -7.53 -14.28
C ASN A 116 10.42 -6.35 -14.93
N LYS A 117 10.97 -5.86 -16.06
CA LYS A 117 10.45 -4.70 -16.80
C LYS A 117 9.01 -4.90 -17.29
N ILE A 118 8.64 -6.12 -17.71
CA ILE A 118 7.31 -6.42 -18.26
C ILE A 118 6.24 -6.32 -17.17
N VAL A 119 6.49 -6.96 -16.02
CA VAL A 119 5.59 -6.92 -14.87
C VAL A 119 5.40 -5.48 -14.37
N ARG A 120 6.50 -4.70 -14.34
CA ARG A 120 6.48 -3.28 -13.99
C ARG A 120 5.67 -2.44 -14.98
N ALA A 121 5.82 -2.66 -16.28
CA ALA A 121 5.06 -1.94 -17.30
C ALA A 121 3.56 -2.26 -17.20
N GLY A 122 3.21 -3.54 -17.05
CA GLY A 122 1.81 -3.97 -16.92
C GLY A 122 1.09 -3.37 -15.71
N ILE A 123 1.71 -3.39 -14.52
CA ILE A 123 1.09 -2.80 -13.32
C ILE A 123 0.97 -1.27 -13.41
N LEU A 124 1.95 -0.60 -14.02
CA LEU A 124 1.89 0.86 -14.24
C LEU A 124 0.79 1.23 -15.24
N PHE A 125 0.61 0.42 -16.29
CA PHE A 125 -0.48 0.59 -17.24
C PHE A 125 -1.85 0.45 -16.56
N LEU A 126 -2.03 -0.54 -15.68
CA LEU A 126 -3.26 -0.72 -14.91
C LEU A 126 -3.52 0.46 -13.98
N LEU A 127 -2.51 0.91 -13.22
CA LEU A 127 -2.61 2.07 -12.34
C LEU A 127 -2.98 3.34 -13.12
N PHE A 128 -2.34 3.58 -14.27
CA PHE A 128 -2.62 4.75 -15.10
C PHE A 128 -4.03 4.69 -15.71
N SER A 129 -4.46 3.52 -16.18
CA SER A 129 -5.81 3.31 -16.70
C SER A 129 -6.88 3.59 -15.64
N PHE A 130 -6.70 3.07 -14.42
CA PHE A 130 -7.58 3.38 -13.29
C PHE A 130 -7.57 4.87 -12.94
N SER A 131 -6.39 5.48 -12.81
CA SER A 131 -6.26 6.89 -12.44
C SER A 131 -6.91 7.81 -13.48
N ALA A 132 -6.73 7.52 -14.77
CA ALA A 132 -7.38 8.25 -15.85
C ALA A 132 -8.90 8.14 -15.77
N LEU A 133 -9.43 6.94 -15.52
CA LEU A 133 -10.87 6.71 -15.39
C LEU A 133 -11.46 7.43 -14.17
N ALA A 134 -10.78 7.39 -13.02
CA ALA A 134 -11.19 8.06 -11.79
C ALA A 134 -11.17 9.59 -11.92
N LEU A 135 -10.15 10.14 -12.59
CA LEU A 135 -10.08 11.57 -12.90
C LEU A 135 -11.17 11.99 -13.89
N PHE A 136 -11.38 11.20 -14.95
CA PHE A 136 -12.43 11.46 -15.91
C PHE A 136 -13.81 11.48 -15.25
N ASN A 137 -14.08 10.52 -14.34
CA ASN A 137 -15.32 10.49 -13.56
C ASN A 137 -15.47 11.71 -12.63
N SER A 138 -14.36 12.25 -12.12
CA SER A 138 -14.38 13.42 -11.23
C SER A 138 -14.64 14.75 -11.96
N ILE A 139 -14.22 14.84 -13.23
CA ILE A 139 -14.32 16.08 -14.05
C ILE A 139 -15.58 16.05 -14.93
N GLY A 140 -15.95 14.87 -15.42
CA GLY A 140 -16.77 14.68 -16.61
C GLY A 140 -18.28 14.53 -16.40
N GLU A 141 -18.83 14.82 -15.22
CA GLU A 141 -20.31 14.87 -15.06
C GLU A 141 -20.85 16.26 -15.45
N PRO A 142 -21.36 16.48 -16.67
CA PRO A 142 -22.29 17.59 -16.90
C PRO A 142 -23.53 17.36 -16.01
N ALA A 143 -24.11 18.43 -15.49
CA ALA A 143 -25.26 18.37 -14.58
C ALA A 143 -26.46 17.58 -15.14
N ASP A 144 -26.48 17.36 -16.47
CA ASP A 144 -27.57 16.71 -17.21
C ASP A 144 -27.16 15.38 -17.88
N GLY A 145 -25.99 14.82 -17.54
CA GLY A 145 -25.54 13.54 -18.09
C GLY A 145 -26.34 12.35 -17.55
N PRO A 146 -26.50 11.25 -18.31
CA PRO A 146 -27.19 10.07 -17.82
C PRO A 146 -26.40 9.45 -16.66
N PHE A 147 -27.01 9.48 -15.46
CA PHE A 147 -26.51 8.91 -14.20
C PHE A 147 -25.95 7.48 -14.36
N GLU A 148 -26.53 6.69 -15.27
CA GLU A 148 -26.10 5.34 -15.63
C GLU A 148 -24.62 5.27 -16.07
N ARG A 149 -24.15 6.27 -16.82
CA ARG A 149 -22.76 6.28 -17.33
C ARG A 149 -21.74 6.43 -16.20
N ALA A 150 -22.00 7.32 -15.24
CA ALA A 150 -21.13 7.53 -14.08
C ALA A 150 -21.04 6.27 -13.21
N LEU A 151 -22.16 5.54 -13.09
CA LEU A 151 -22.24 4.31 -12.31
C LEU A 151 -21.46 3.15 -12.95
N ILE A 152 -21.58 2.99 -14.28
CA ILE A 152 -20.79 2.00 -15.04
C ILE A 152 -19.29 2.33 -14.91
N LEU A 153 -18.90 3.59 -15.12
CA LEU A 153 -17.50 4.01 -15.00
C LEU A 153 -16.95 3.79 -13.59
N SER A 154 -17.73 4.09 -12.56
CA SER A 154 -17.34 3.87 -11.16
C SER A 154 -17.19 2.37 -10.84
N THR A 155 -18.05 1.53 -11.39
CA THR A 155 -17.98 0.08 -11.24
C THR A 155 -16.72 -0.47 -11.91
N VAL A 156 -16.46 -0.08 -13.17
CA VAL A 156 -15.26 -0.48 -13.92
C VAL A 156 -13.99 0.02 -13.22
N ALA A 157 -13.98 1.26 -12.73
CA ALA A 157 -12.86 1.80 -11.97
C ALA A 157 -12.61 1.01 -10.67
N SER A 158 -13.66 0.61 -9.97
CA SER A 158 -13.55 -0.20 -8.75
C SER A 158 -12.95 -1.58 -9.03
N PHE A 159 -13.38 -2.26 -10.11
CA PHE A 159 -12.79 -3.54 -10.52
C PHE A 159 -11.34 -3.41 -11.02
N LEU A 160 -11.00 -2.32 -11.71
CA LEU A 160 -9.61 -2.03 -12.12
C LEU A 160 -8.69 -1.78 -10.91
N SER A 161 -9.15 -1.01 -9.94
CA SER A 161 -8.44 -0.80 -8.67
C SER A 161 -8.26 -2.11 -7.92
N PHE A 162 -9.32 -2.91 -7.79
CA PHE A 162 -9.27 -4.25 -7.21
C PHE A 162 -8.26 -5.16 -7.93
N GLY A 163 -8.30 -5.21 -9.26
CA GLY A 163 -7.39 -6.01 -10.07
C GLY A 163 -5.93 -5.58 -9.90
N THR A 164 -5.66 -4.28 -9.84
CA THR A 164 -4.32 -3.72 -9.63
C THR A 164 -3.76 -4.16 -8.27
N ASN A 165 -4.56 -4.02 -7.21
CA ASN A 165 -4.17 -4.43 -5.87
C ASN A 165 -4.03 -5.95 -5.75
N LEU A 166 -4.88 -6.72 -6.43
CA LEU A 166 -4.85 -8.18 -6.40
C LEU A 166 -3.57 -8.68 -7.04
N ILE A 167 -3.24 -8.21 -8.25
CA ILE A 167 -2.02 -8.58 -8.97
C ILE A 167 -0.79 -8.16 -8.16
N ALA A 168 -0.77 -6.95 -7.61
CA ALA A 168 0.34 -6.49 -6.79
C ALA A 168 0.52 -7.35 -5.53
N THR A 169 -0.56 -7.67 -4.83
CA THR A 169 -0.53 -8.51 -3.62
C THR A 169 -0.08 -9.94 -3.95
N LEU A 170 -0.61 -10.54 -5.02
CA LEU A 170 -0.20 -11.87 -5.48
C LEU A 170 1.28 -11.90 -5.89
N ALA A 171 1.76 -10.85 -6.57
CA ALA A 171 3.18 -10.74 -6.93
C ALA A 171 4.07 -10.66 -5.67
N ILE A 172 3.69 -9.83 -4.69
CA ILE A 172 4.40 -9.73 -3.40
C ILE A 172 4.40 -11.08 -2.68
N SER A 173 3.24 -11.75 -2.59
CA SER A 173 3.08 -13.07 -2.00
C SER A 173 3.96 -14.13 -2.68
N TRP A 174 3.94 -14.17 -4.01
CA TRP A 174 4.74 -15.10 -4.79
C TRP A 174 6.25 -14.90 -4.55
N LYS A 175 6.69 -13.64 -4.49
CA LYS A 175 8.10 -13.33 -4.24
C LYS A 175 8.51 -13.68 -2.81
N ALA A 176 7.66 -13.40 -1.82
CA ALA A 176 7.87 -13.82 -0.44
C ALA A 176 7.97 -15.35 -0.32
N TRP A 177 7.09 -16.08 -1.03
CA TRP A 177 7.12 -17.54 -1.09
C TRP A 177 8.41 -18.08 -1.73
N ARG A 178 8.84 -17.51 -2.86
CA ARG A 178 10.07 -17.94 -3.52
C ARG A 178 11.32 -17.64 -2.68
N TYR A 179 11.32 -16.52 -1.95
CA TYR A 179 12.38 -16.19 -1.00
C TYR A 179 12.45 -17.23 0.13
N ARG A 180 11.29 -17.63 0.66
CA ARG A 180 11.15 -18.71 1.66
C ARG A 180 11.74 -20.03 1.17
N GLN A 181 11.40 -20.43 -0.06
CA GLN A 181 11.83 -21.71 -0.62
C GLN A 181 13.34 -21.78 -0.88
N ARG A 182 13.93 -20.69 -1.36
CA ARG A 182 15.36 -20.66 -1.74
C ARG A 182 16.30 -20.58 -0.54
N ASN A 183 15.84 -20.01 0.56
CA ASN A 183 16.67 -19.73 1.73
C ASN A 183 16.12 -20.37 3.01
N PRO A 184 15.91 -21.71 3.04
CA PRO A 184 15.34 -22.38 4.20
C PRO A 184 16.27 -22.30 5.43
N GLN A 185 17.58 -22.15 5.21
CA GLN A 185 18.57 -22.01 6.28
C GLN A 185 18.52 -20.63 6.95
N LEU A 186 18.39 -19.54 6.18
CA LEU A 186 18.17 -18.20 6.72
C LEU A 186 16.85 -18.10 7.48
N TRP A 187 15.87 -18.93 7.16
CA TRP A 187 14.60 -19.01 7.88
C TRP A 187 14.75 -19.59 9.30
N ARG A 188 15.75 -20.46 9.53
CA ARG A 188 15.91 -21.19 10.79
C ARG A 188 16.88 -20.54 11.78
N GLY A 189 17.75 -19.62 11.35
CA GLY A 189 18.96 -19.34 12.12
C GLY A 189 19.29 -17.89 12.51
N THR A 190 18.61 -16.87 11.98
CA THR A 190 19.04 -15.46 12.24
C THR A 190 17.87 -14.53 12.60
N GLN A 191 18.01 -13.78 13.70
CA GLN A 191 17.00 -12.82 14.16
C GLN A 191 16.60 -11.78 13.10
N SER A 192 17.54 -11.37 12.23
CA SER A 192 17.29 -10.39 11.17
C SER A 192 16.35 -10.92 10.06
N SER A 193 16.42 -12.22 9.76
CA SER A 193 15.56 -12.88 8.78
C SER A 193 14.09 -12.92 9.25
N HIS A 194 13.85 -13.09 10.56
CA HIS A 194 12.50 -13.08 11.12
C HIS A 194 11.77 -11.74 10.95
N ALA A 195 12.49 -10.61 11.08
CA ALA A 195 11.89 -9.29 10.91
C ALA A 195 11.41 -9.05 9.47
N VAL A 196 12.22 -9.43 8.48
CA VAL A 196 11.88 -9.34 7.06
C VAL A 196 10.71 -10.25 6.72
N ASN A 197 10.73 -11.50 7.20
CA ASN A 197 9.64 -12.45 6.96
C ASN A 197 8.32 -11.99 7.60
N SER A 198 8.39 -11.45 8.82
CA SER A 198 7.21 -10.90 9.50
C SER A 198 6.65 -9.70 8.73
N ALA A 199 7.50 -8.82 8.21
CA ALA A 199 7.05 -7.68 7.40
C ALA A 199 6.35 -8.13 6.10
N PHE A 200 6.89 -9.14 5.40
CA PHE A 200 6.24 -9.70 4.22
C PHE A 200 4.88 -10.33 4.54
N MET A 201 4.80 -11.14 5.60
CA MET A 201 3.55 -11.76 6.01
C MET A 201 2.49 -10.72 6.36
N LEU A 202 2.89 -9.66 7.06
CA LEU A 202 1.98 -8.59 7.44
C LEU A 202 1.50 -7.76 6.25
N LEU A 203 2.37 -7.51 5.27
CA LEU A 203 1.98 -6.88 4.01
C LEU A 203 0.94 -7.71 3.24
N ILE A 204 1.08 -9.04 3.28
CA ILE A 204 0.12 -9.96 2.65
C ILE A 204 -1.20 -9.97 3.41
N GLU A 205 -1.18 -10.10 4.74
CA GLU A 205 -2.39 -10.10 5.58
C GLU A 205 -3.19 -8.82 5.42
N THR A 206 -2.52 -7.66 5.53
CA THR A 206 -3.18 -6.36 5.35
C THR A 206 -3.63 -6.13 3.91
N GLY A 207 -2.89 -6.65 2.92
CA GLY A 207 -3.29 -6.63 1.52
C GLY A 207 -4.56 -7.43 1.25
N ILE A 208 -4.69 -8.62 1.84
CA ILE A 208 -5.90 -9.45 1.74
C ILE A 208 -7.09 -8.73 2.38
N LEU A 209 -6.93 -8.13 3.57
CA LEU A 209 -8.01 -7.36 4.20
C LEU A 209 -8.48 -6.21 3.33
N TYR A 210 -7.56 -5.49 2.70
CA TYR A 210 -7.90 -4.41 1.77
C TYR A 210 -8.59 -4.93 0.50
N LEU A 211 -8.15 -6.06 -0.05
CA LEU A 211 -8.80 -6.70 -1.20
C LEU A 211 -10.21 -7.19 -0.87
N SER A 212 -10.43 -7.75 0.31
CA SER A 212 -11.77 -8.13 0.78
C SER A 212 -12.69 -6.92 0.86
N TRP A 213 -12.18 -5.78 1.36
CA TRP A 213 -12.93 -4.53 1.38
C TRP A 213 -13.26 -4.03 -0.03
N GLN A 214 -12.27 -3.96 -0.93
CA GLN A 214 -12.49 -3.52 -2.32
C GLN A 214 -13.48 -4.41 -3.08
N LEU A 215 -13.41 -5.73 -2.87
CA LEU A 215 -14.35 -6.68 -3.47
C LEU A 215 -15.77 -6.44 -2.94
N LEU A 216 -15.92 -6.22 -1.63
CA LEU A 216 -17.21 -5.88 -1.03
C LEU A 216 -17.81 -4.61 -1.66
N VAL A 217 -17.00 -3.56 -1.80
CA VAL A 217 -17.40 -2.29 -2.43
C VAL A 217 -17.82 -2.52 -3.88
N ALA A 218 -17.03 -3.25 -4.66
CA ALA A 218 -17.31 -3.53 -6.07
C ALA A 218 -18.62 -4.32 -6.25
N VAL A 219 -18.83 -5.35 -5.43
CA VAL A 219 -20.06 -6.17 -5.45
C VAL A 219 -21.28 -5.32 -5.08
N ILE A 220 -21.22 -4.57 -3.98
CA ILE A 220 -22.37 -3.77 -3.54
C ILE A 220 -22.70 -2.65 -4.53
N THR A 221 -21.67 -2.00 -5.11
CA THR A 221 -21.87 -0.99 -6.15
C THR A 221 -22.52 -1.60 -7.39
N HIS A 222 -22.08 -2.79 -7.81
CA HIS A 222 -22.66 -3.50 -8.94
C HIS A 222 -24.10 -3.97 -8.70
N VAL A 223 -24.42 -4.47 -7.51
CA VAL A 223 -25.81 -4.84 -7.17
C VAL A 223 -26.68 -3.58 -7.13
N SER A 224 -26.17 -2.50 -6.53
CA SER A 224 -26.86 -1.21 -6.47
C SER A 224 -27.14 -0.62 -7.85
N SER A 225 -26.37 -0.96 -8.89
CA SER A 225 -26.60 -0.48 -10.26
C SER A 225 -27.72 -1.18 -10.99
N HIS A 226 -28.19 -2.33 -10.49
CA HIS A 226 -29.31 -3.08 -11.06
C HIS A 226 -30.61 -2.91 -10.24
N CYS A 227 -30.62 -1.96 -9.31
CA CYS A 227 -31.75 -1.70 -8.42
C CYS A 227 -32.52 -0.46 -8.89
N ASP A 228 -33.73 -0.67 -9.45
CA ASP A 228 -34.58 0.39 -10.02
C ASP A 228 -35.23 1.31 -8.96
N GLY A 229 -34.86 1.20 -7.69
CA GLY A 229 -35.35 2.04 -6.59
C GLY A 229 -36.83 1.83 -6.21
N SER A 230 -37.57 0.99 -6.96
CA SER A 230 -39.01 0.77 -6.79
C SER A 230 -39.38 -0.19 -5.66
N THR A 231 -38.42 -0.98 -5.16
CA THR A 231 -38.65 -1.95 -4.08
C THR A 231 -37.92 -1.54 -2.80
N GLN A 232 -38.51 -1.85 -1.64
CA GLN A 232 -37.92 -1.55 -0.33
C GLN A 232 -36.51 -2.15 -0.18
N SER A 233 -36.26 -3.33 -0.77
CA SER A 233 -34.94 -3.96 -0.79
C SER A 233 -33.89 -3.12 -1.54
N CYS A 234 -34.28 -2.42 -2.62
CA CYS A 234 -33.37 -1.56 -3.38
C CYS A 234 -32.90 -0.36 -2.56
N VAL A 235 -33.76 0.21 -1.72
CA VAL A 235 -33.42 1.36 -0.86
C VAL A 235 -32.32 0.99 0.13
N SER A 236 -32.41 -0.19 0.75
CA SER A 236 -31.38 -0.69 1.68
C SER A 236 -30.04 -0.94 0.99
N VAL A 237 -30.04 -1.45 -0.25
CA VAL A 237 -28.81 -1.68 -1.01
C VAL A 237 -28.16 -0.35 -1.42
N GLN A 238 -28.93 0.62 -1.90
CA GLN A 238 -28.42 1.95 -2.23
C GLN A 238 -27.84 2.65 -1.00
N PHE A 239 -28.49 2.52 0.15
CA PHE A 239 -27.97 3.02 1.41
C PHE A 239 -26.61 2.38 1.76
N ALA A 240 -26.53 1.05 1.73
CA ALA A 240 -25.28 0.32 1.99
C ALA A 240 -24.17 0.73 1.00
N SER A 241 -24.52 0.88 -0.28
CA SER A 241 -23.60 1.34 -1.34
C SER A 241 -23.03 2.73 -1.04
N ASN A 242 -23.88 3.68 -0.61
CA ASN A 242 -23.42 5.02 -0.25
C ASN A 242 -22.50 5.00 0.97
N ALA A 243 -22.89 4.32 2.04
CA ALA A 243 -22.10 4.24 3.27
C ALA A 243 -20.74 3.55 3.06
N ILE A 244 -20.73 2.47 2.28
CA ILE A 244 -19.51 1.72 1.96
C ILE A 244 -18.63 2.50 0.96
N GLY A 245 -19.25 3.20 0.01
CA GLY A 245 -18.56 4.04 -0.94
C GLY A 245 -17.87 5.25 -0.29
N GLU A 246 -18.50 5.89 0.69
CA GLU A 246 -17.93 7.01 1.46
C GLU A 246 -16.78 6.54 2.35
N SER A 247 -16.96 5.43 3.06
CA SER A 247 -15.94 4.84 3.93
C SER A 247 -14.71 4.32 3.18
N THR A 248 -14.86 3.94 1.91
CA THR A 248 -13.76 3.46 1.07
C THR A 248 -12.61 4.45 0.98
N ALA A 249 -12.88 5.76 0.93
CA ALA A 249 -11.84 6.79 0.92
C ALA A 249 -10.97 6.76 2.19
N ILE A 250 -11.59 6.49 3.34
CA ILE A 250 -10.92 6.45 4.64
C ILE A 250 -10.17 5.12 4.78
N VAL A 251 -10.78 4.01 4.38
CA VAL A 251 -10.11 2.69 4.36
C VAL A 251 -8.87 2.70 3.45
N ALA A 252 -8.98 3.33 2.28
CA ALA A 252 -7.86 3.52 1.36
C ALA A 252 -6.70 4.31 1.97
N ALA A 253 -6.98 5.28 2.86
CA ALA A 253 -5.95 6.03 3.59
C ALA A 253 -5.42 5.27 4.82
N LEU A 254 -6.29 4.55 5.54
CA LEU A 254 -5.96 3.71 6.70
C LEU A 254 -5.01 2.58 6.35
N TYR A 255 -5.19 1.96 5.18
CA TYR A 255 -4.40 0.82 4.77
C TYR A 255 -2.88 1.10 4.67
N PRO A 256 -2.40 2.06 3.85
CA PRO A 256 -0.97 2.35 3.75
C PRO A 256 -0.39 2.94 5.05
N THR A 257 -1.18 3.70 5.81
CA THR A 257 -0.73 4.25 7.10
C THR A 257 -0.56 3.16 8.16
N SER A 258 -1.53 2.25 8.27
CA SER A 258 -1.47 1.12 9.21
C SER A 258 -0.32 0.18 8.88
N THR A 259 -0.15 -0.18 7.59
CA THR A 259 0.97 -1.04 7.18
C THR A 259 2.33 -0.42 7.54
N LEU A 260 2.47 0.89 7.39
CA LEU A 260 3.68 1.62 7.74
C LEU A 260 3.98 1.58 9.24
N VAL A 261 2.97 1.85 10.08
CA VAL A 261 3.10 1.81 11.54
C VAL A 261 3.47 0.41 11.99
N ILE A 262 2.75 -0.61 11.50
CA ILE A 262 2.96 -1.98 11.94
C ILE A 262 4.35 -2.49 11.55
N VAL A 263 4.81 -2.22 10.32
CA VAL A 263 6.17 -2.58 9.88
C VAL A 263 7.23 -1.89 10.73
N ALA A 264 7.02 -0.64 11.13
CA ALA A 264 7.97 0.06 11.98
C ALA A 264 7.99 -0.45 13.43
N LEU A 265 6.83 -0.79 13.99
CA LEU A 265 6.75 -1.39 15.33
C LEU A 265 7.47 -2.75 15.38
N LYS A 266 7.26 -3.60 14.37
CA LYS A 266 7.96 -4.89 14.26
C LYS A 266 9.47 -4.72 14.15
N LYS A 267 9.93 -3.74 13.36
CA LYS A 267 11.36 -3.41 13.29
C LYS A 267 11.90 -2.95 14.64
N SER A 268 11.18 -2.07 15.34
CA SER A 268 11.60 -1.58 16.66
C SER A 268 11.70 -2.69 17.71
N ILE A 269 10.85 -3.73 17.65
CA ILE A 269 10.93 -4.88 18.57
C ILE A 269 12.12 -5.76 18.21
N ALA A 270 12.34 -6.02 16.92
CA ALA A 270 13.47 -6.81 16.45
C ALA A 270 14.82 -6.18 16.82
N ASP A 271 14.95 -4.85 16.71
CA ASP A 271 16.17 -4.12 17.05
C ASP A 271 16.45 -4.12 18.57
N LYS A 272 15.41 -4.14 19.42
CA LYS A 272 15.55 -4.18 20.89
C LYS A 272 15.96 -5.56 21.43
N CYS A 273 15.54 -6.64 20.77
CA CYS A 273 15.89 -8.01 21.17
C CYS A 273 17.22 -8.49 20.57
N GLY A 274 18.17 -7.57 20.35
CA GLY A 274 19.47 -7.85 19.75
C GLY A 274 20.16 -9.08 20.36
N PRO A 275 21.06 -9.74 19.62
CA PRO A 275 21.64 -11.01 20.02
C PRO A 275 22.20 -10.87 21.43
N LEU A 276 21.60 -11.60 22.39
CA LEU A 276 22.13 -11.71 23.74
C LEU A 276 23.62 -11.99 23.59
N PRO A 277 24.50 -11.24 24.29
CA PRO A 277 25.94 -11.47 24.22
C PRO A 277 26.14 -12.97 24.42
N SER A 278 26.66 -13.64 23.39
CA SER A 278 26.78 -15.09 23.45
C SER A 278 27.58 -15.39 24.71
N ALA A 279 27.01 -16.18 25.62
CA ALA A 279 27.64 -16.56 26.88
C ALA A 279 28.89 -17.45 26.66
N ASN A 280 29.48 -17.45 25.46
CA ASN A 280 30.73 -18.09 25.11
C ASN A 280 31.96 -17.22 25.37
N ALA A 281 31.82 -16.06 26.03
CA ALA A 281 32.97 -15.32 26.58
C ALA A 281 33.56 -15.96 27.86
N GLY A 282 33.11 -17.16 28.25
CA GLY A 282 33.49 -17.77 29.53
C GLY A 282 33.72 -19.28 29.47
N SER A 283 34.61 -19.77 28.61
CA SER A 283 35.39 -20.99 28.92
C SER A 283 36.63 -21.11 28.04
N SER A 284 37.46 -20.08 28.07
CA SER A 284 38.91 -20.29 27.96
C SER A 284 39.48 -20.23 29.37
N TYR A 285 39.09 -21.19 30.21
CA TYR A 285 40.00 -21.62 31.25
C TYR A 285 41.21 -22.16 30.52
N LEU A 286 42.26 -21.34 30.52
CA LEU A 286 43.62 -21.71 30.23
C LEU A 286 43.94 -22.97 31.05
N VAL A 287 43.79 -24.14 30.45
CA VAL A 287 44.56 -25.31 30.86
C VAL A 287 45.99 -24.99 30.45
N SER A 288 46.71 -24.37 31.38
CA SER A 288 48.15 -24.24 31.34
C SER A 288 48.76 -25.65 31.32
N SER A 289 49.04 -26.15 30.12
CA SER A 289 49.86 -27.35 29.95
C SER A 289 51.31 -27.03 30.35
N PRO A 290 51.99 -27.88 31.16
CA PRO A 290 53.37 -27.64 31.55
C PRO A 290 54.29 -27.70 30.32
N ARG A 291 55.05 -26.62 30.09
CA ARG A 291 56.14 -26.57 29.12
C ARG A 291 57.16 -27.68 29.43
N SER A 292 57.38 -28.59 28.47
CA SER A 292 58.58 -29.42 28.45
C SER A 292 59.77 -28.64 27.84
N PRO A 293 61.02 -28.98 28.17
CA PRO A 293 62.18 -28.26 27.67
C PRO A 293 62.52 -28.67 26.23
N ARG A 294 62.45 -27.67 25.36
CA ARG A 294 63.36 -27.34 24.25
C ARG A 294 64.43 -28.40 23.94
N SER A 295 64.22 -29.16 22.86
CA SER A 295 65.26 -29.87 22.11
C SER A 295 65.39 -29.23 20.73
N ASN A 296 66.63 -28.97 20.34
CA ASN A 296 67.08 -28.30 19.12
C ASN A 296 66.83 -29.12 17.85
N GLY A 297 66.68 -28.40 16.74
CA GLY A 297 67.12 -28.87 15.42
C GLY A 297 66.01 -29.33 14.50
N GLY A 298 65.69 -28.51 13.49
CA GLY A 298 64.76 -28.89 12.43
C GLY A 298 64.24 -27.69 11.66
N GLN A 299 65.10 -27.11 10.83
CA GLN A 299 64.72 -26.12 9.82
C GLN A 299 63.80 -26.79 8.80
N ILE A 300 62.49 -26.58 8.91
CA ILE A 300 61.50 -27.00 7.91
C ILE A 300 60.93 -25.72 7.29
N GLU A 301 61.26 -25.50 6.01
CA GLU A 301 60.62 -24.52 5.15
C GLU A 301 59.11 -24.79 5.06
N GLY A 302 58.33 -23.98 5.77
CA GLY A 302 56.88 -23.93 5.65
C GLY A 302 56.48 -23.19 4.38
N LYS A 303 56.26 -23.95 3.30
CA LYS A 303 55.62 -23.51 2.07
C LYS A 303 54.20 -23.02 2.39
N ILE A 304 53.98 -21.71 2.33
CA ILE A 304 52.67 -21.07 2.46
C ILE A 304 51.85 -21.46 1.24
N ILE A 305 50.92 -22.40 1.40
CA ILE A 305 49.88 -22.68 0.41
C ILE A 305 48.81 -21.62 0.62
N ALA A 306 48.83 -20.60 -0.23
CA ALA A 306 47.72 -19.66 -0.37
C ALA A 306 46.50 -20.44 -0.89
N ILE A 307 45.49 -20.61 -0.03
CA ILE A 307 44.19 -21.09 -0.45
C ILE A 307 43.52 -19.93 -1.18
N GLN A 308 43.62 -19.98 -2.51
CA GLN A 308 42.95 -19.06 -3.42
C GLN A 308 41.47 -19.44 -3.43
N VAL A 309 40.67 -18.67 -2.68
CA VAL A 309 39.21 -18.76 -2.74
C VAL A 309 38.78 -18.32 -4.15
N PRO A 310 38.04 -19.14 -4.91
CA PRO A 310 37.55 -18.74 -6.22
C PRO A 310 36.59 -17.56 -6.03
N HIS A 311 36.96 -16.42 -6.61
CA HIS A 311 36.08 -15.27 -6.78
C HIS A 311 35.19 -15.59 -7.98
N ASP A 312 34.03 -16.21 -7.74
CA ASP A 312 32.98 -16.39 -8.75
C ASP A 312 32.37 -15.02 -9.10
N ASP A 313 33.03 -14.30 -10.01
CA ASP A 313 32.57 -13.01 -10.53
C ASP A 313 32.08 -13.05 -11.98
N ASP A 314 31.94 -14.24 -12.58
CA ASP A 314 31.50 -14.38 -13.97
C ASP A 314 30.23 -15.21 -14.10
N GLY A 315 29.08 -14.52 -14.04
CA GLY A 315 27.80 -15.20 -14.22
C GLY A 315 26.65 -14.40 -14.82
N TRP A 316 26.81 -13.13 -15.25
CA TRP A 316 25.70 -12.35 -15.82
C TRP A 316 26.09 -11.33 -16.91
N LYS A 317 27.05 -11.66 -17.79
CA LYS A 317 27.33 -10.85 -18.99
C LYS A 317 27.66 -11.68 -20.23
N SER A 318 26.66 -12.40 -20.77
CA SER A 318 26.71 -12.91 -22.15
C SER A 318 25.29 -13.08 -22.72
N ALA A 319 24.70 -11.99 -23.21
CA ALA A 319 23.68 -12.01 -24.28
C ALA A 319 23.26 -10.57 -24.64
N SER A 320 24.11 -9.84 -25.38
CA SER A 320 23.70 -8.79 -26.35
C SER A 320 24.91 -8.00 -26.84
N GLN A 321 25.71 -8.60 -27.72
CA GLN A 321 26.52 -7.85 -28.67
C GLN A 321 26.43 -8.53 -30.04
N GLY A 322 25.33 -8.27 -30.74
CA GLY A 322 25.28 -8.29 -32.20
C GLY A 322 25.49 -6.86 -32.67
N GLY A 323 26.65 -6.60 -33.26
CA GLY A 323 27.04 -5.27 -33.72
C GLY A 323 26.22 -4.81 -34.93
N VAL A 324 25.82 -3.55 -34.89
CA VAL A 324 25.61 -2.73 -36.08
C VAL A 324 26.29 -1.39 -35.78
N SER A 325 27.41 -1.17 -36.46
CA SER A 325 28.08 0.12 -36.54
C SER A 325 27.25 1.07 -37.40
N VAL A 326 26.73 2.15 -36.81
CA VAL A 326 26.29 3.32 -37.58
C VAL A 326 26.97 4.57 -37.03
N ASN A 327 27.53 5.28 -37.98
CA ASN A 327 28.36 6.46 -37.86
C ASN A 327 27.70 7.61 -37.10
N SER A 328 28.59 8.35 -36.43
CA SER A 328 28.45 9.72 -35.95
C SER A 328 27.70 10.65 -36.91
N GLN A 329 26.70 11.37 -36.38
CA GLN A 329 26.50 12.76 -36.80
C GLN A 329 25.87 13.60 -35.68
N LYS A 330 26.59 14.70 -35.39
CA LYS A 330 26.23 15.84 -34.55
C LYS A 330 24.88 16.45 -34.92
N THR A 331 24.13 16.89 -33.91
CA THR A 331 23.30 18.12 -33.79
C THR A 331 22.50 17.94 -32.49
N GLY A 332 22.32 18.88 -31.59
CA GLY A 332 22.21 20.33 -31.71
C GLY A 332 20.90 20.69 -30.98
N TYR A 333 21.01 21.50 -29.91
CA TYR A 333 19.99 22.36 -29.30
C TYR A 333 18.50 22.04 -29.52
N PHE A 334 17.78 21.72 -28.45
CA PHE A 334 16.77 22.56 -27.79
C PHE A 334 16.39 21.93 -26.45
#